data_AF-A0A961I3S1-F1
#
_entry.id   AF-A0A961I3S1-F1
#
_cell.length_a   1.000
_cell.length_b   1.000
_cell.length_c   1.000
_cell.angle_alpha   90.00
_cell.angle_beta   90.00
_cell.angle_gamma   90.00
#
_symmetry.space_group_name_H-M   'P 1'
#
loop_
_entity.id
_entity.type
_entity.pdbx_description
1 polymer ?
#
loop_
_entity_poly.entity_id
_entity_poly.type
_entity_poly.pdbx_seq_one_letter_code
_entity_poly.pdbx_strand_id
1 'polypeptide(L)'
;SAVVIKRISVELPALSITAGGLAVASFFFTLTWYVFHGYAAGMALPEPTPWRAVGSTVYLGILGSVIGFMLYYYLIQNIGVSKTAYITLVTPVTALILGTVLNQESITMGIGLGAFCILTGQALHHAPPIRWKI
;
A
#
# COMPACT_ATOMS: atom_id res chain seq x y z
N SER A 1 15.71 -3.34 2.59
CA SER A 1 15.60 -2.12 3.43
C SER A 1 15.30 -2.35 4.92
N ALA A 2 14.98 -3.56 5.41
CA ALA A 2 14.70 -3.77 6.85
C ALA A 2 15.95 -3.85 7.76
N VAL A 3 17.10 -4.30 7.23
CA VAL A 3 18.33 -4.52 8.01
C VAL A 3 19.05 -3.22 8.38
N VAL A 4 18.98 -2.19 7.52
CA VAL A 4 19.64 -0.90 7.75
C VAL A 4 18.87 -0.03 8.74
N ILE A 5 17.54 -0.04 8.66
CA ILE A 5 16.66 0.69 9.60
C ILE A 5 16.84 0.17 11.03
N LYS A 6 17.10 -1.14 11.21
CA LYS A 6 17.41 -1.73 12.52
C LYS A 6 18.71 -1.25 13.16
N ARG A 7 19.65 -0.68 12.38
CA ARG A 7 20.94 -0.18 12.88
C ARG A 7 20.89 1.28 13.30
N ILE A 8 19.84 2.01 12.93
CA ILE A 8 19.69 3.43 13.20
C ILE A 8 18.56 3.55 14.23
N SER A 9 18.91 3.49 15.51
CA SER A 9 18.00 3.54 16.67
C SER A 9 17.37 4.92 16.87
N VAL A 10 16.88 5.54 15.80
CA VAL A 10 16.19 6.83 15.85
C VAL A 10 14.72 6.53 15.65
N GLU A 11 13.89 6.88 16.63
CA GLU A 11 12.42 6.90 16.53
C GLU A 11 12.00 8.00 15.55
N LEU A 12 12.27 7.79 14.26
CA LEU A 12 11.82 8.72 13.22
C LEU A 12 10.30 8.59 13.11
N PRO A 13 9.55 9.70 13.27
CA PRO A 13 8.11 9.69 13.06
C PRO A 13 7.78 9.08 11.70
N ALA A 14 6.73 8.27 11.63
CA ALA A 14 6.26 7.65 10.39
C ALA A 14 6.13 8.66 9.24
N LEU A 15 5.70 9.88 9.59
CA LEU A 15 5.53 10.99 8.68
C LEU A 15 6.84 11.48 8.05
N SER A 16 7.96 11.46 8.77
CA SER A 16 9.25 11.89 8.20
C SER A 16 9.80 10.88 7.20
N ILE A 17 9.56 9.59 7.44
CA ILE A 17 9.97 8.52 6.52
C ILE A 17 9.12 8.57 5.24
N THR A 18 7.80 8.73 5.37
CA THR A 18 6.91 8.83 4.21
C THR A 18 7.14 10.12 3.42
N ALA A 19 7.32 11.26 4.09
CA ALA A 19 7.61 12.53 3.42
C ALA A 19 8.95 12.49 2.68
N GLY A 20 10.01 11.95 3.31
CA GLY A 20 11.31 11.79 2.66
C GLY A 20 11.23 10.83 1.46
N GLY A 21 10.52 9.71 1.60
CA GLY A 21 10.27 8.77 0.52
C GLY A 21 9.49 9.39 -0.65
N LEU A 22 8.45 10.17 -0.36
CA LEU A 22 7.68 10.88 -1.37
C LEU A 22 8.52 11.93 -2.10
N ALA A 23 9.36 12.70 -1.39
CA ALA A 23 10.20 13.70 -2.01
C ALA A 23 11.19 13.08 -3.02
N VAL A 24 11.82 11.96 -2.63
CA VAL A 24 12.71 11.20 -3.52
C VAL A 24 11.91 10.62 -4.69
N ALA A 25 10.73 10.02 -4.44
CA ALA A 25 9.88 9.47 -5.48
C ALA A 25 9.43 10.54 -6.49
N SER A 26 9.01 11.72 -6.02
CA SER A 26 8.64 12.85 -6.86
C SER A 26 9.79 13.28 -7.76
N PHE A 27 11.01 13.39 -7.21
CA PHE A 27 12.20 13.74 -7.98
C PHE A 27 12.47 12.74 -9.11
N PHE A 28 12.48 11.43 -8.79
CA PHE A 28 12.71 10.38 -9.80
C PHE A 28 11.56 10.26 -10.80
N PHE A 29 10.33 10.52 -10.39
CA PHE A 29 9.17 10.51 -11.27
C PHE A 29 9.24 11.64 -12.29
N THR A 30 9.58 12.85 -11.85
CA THR A 30 9.86 13.99 -12.74
C THR A 30 11.02 13.66 -13.70
N LEU A 31 12.11 13.09 -13.20
CA LEU A 31 13.25 12.68 -14.04
C LEU A 31 12.85 11.64 -15.10
N THR A 32 12.05 10.65 -14.71
CA THR A 32 11.53 9.60 -15.62
C THR A 32 10.64 10.20 -16.70
N TRP A 33 9.78 11.15 -16.34
CA TRP A 33 8.97 11.89 -17.31
C TRP A 33 9.85 12.62 -18.33
N TYR A 34 10.88 13.34 -17.86
CA TYR A 34 11.82 14.04 -18.75
C TYR A 34 12.54 13.09 -19.72
N VAL A 35 13.01 11.93 -19.26
CA VAL A 35 13.77 10.98 -20.10
C VAL A 35 12.87 10.27 -21.12
N PHE A 36 11.70 9.77 -20.70
CA PHE A 36 10.86 8.92 -21.56
C PHE A 36 9.83 9.71 -22.38
N HIS A 37 9.14 10.68 -21.77
CA HIS A 37 8.13 11.48 -22.46
C HIS A 37 8.74 12.71 -23.14
N GLY A 38 9.77 13.32 -22.55
CA GLY A 38 10.48 14.45 -23.15
C GLY A 38 11.17 14.09 -24.48
N TYR A 39 11.72 12.87 -24.59
CA TYR A 39 12.40 12.40 -25.81
C TYR A 39 11.44 11.85 -26.88
N ALA A 40 10.32 11.23 -26.49
CA ALA A 40 9.37 10.62 -27.41
C ALA A 40 8.25 11.55 -27.93
N ALA A 41 7.87 12.59 -27.17
CA ALA A 41 6.75 13.48 -27.49
C ALA A 41 7.16 14.92 -27.86
N GLY A 42 8.46 15.17 -28.10
CA GLY A 42 8.94 16.48 -28.57
C GLY A 42 8.74 17.63 -27.57
N MET A 43 8.89 17.36 -26.27
CA MET A 43 8.66 18.35 -25.19
C MET A 43 7.25 19.00 -25.21
N ALA A 44 6.22 18.26 -25.62
CA ALA A 44 4.84 18.67 -25.35
C ALA A 44 4.60 18.71 -23.83
N LEU A 45 4.11 19.84 -23.31
CA LEU A 45 3.67 19.94 -21.93
C LEU A 45 2.49 18.98 -21.70
N PRO A 46 2.38 18.34 -20.52
CA PRO A 46 1.21 17.53 -20.19
C PRO A 46 -0.05 18.39 -20.34
N GLU A 47 -1.07 17.85 -21.02
CA GLU A 47 -2.40 18.45 -21.02
C GLU A 47 -2.85 18.73 -19.57
N PRO A 48 -3.57 19.85 -19.32
CA PRO A 48 -4.02 20.19 -17.98
C PRO A 48 -4.78 19.02 -17.37
N THR A 49 -4.30 18.55 -16.21
CA THR A 49 -4.89 17.40 -15.54
C THR A 49 -6.34 17.71 -15.20
N PRO A 50 -7.29 16.82 -15.56
CA PRO A 50 -8.69 17.07 -15.29
C PRO A 50 -8.89 17.20 -13.77
N TRP A 51 -9.71 18.15 -13.33
CA TRP A 51 -10.00 18.39 -11.91
C TRP A 51 -10.40 17.12 -11.15
N ARG A 52 -11.08 16.20 -11.84
CA ARG A 52 -11.44 14.87 -11.31
C ARG A 52 -10.22 14.05 -10.89
N ALA A 53 -9.15 14.04 -11.69
CA ALA A 53 -7.93 13.30 -11.36
C ALA A 53 -7.24 13.88 -10.12
N VAL A 54 -7.14 15.22 -10.04
CA VAL A 54 -6.61 15.91 -8.86
C VAL A 54 -7.44 15.57 -7.62
N GLY A 55 -8.77 15.65 -7.73
CA GLY A 55 -9.68 15.29 -6.64
C GLY A 55 -9.54 13.84 -6.18
N SER A 56 -9.42 12.88 -7.11
CA SER A 56 -9.18 11.47 -6.79
C SER A 56 -7.84 11.23 -6.10
N THR A 57 -6.77 11.90 -6.54
CA THR A 57 -5.45 11.80 -5.89
C THR A 57 -5.48 12.36 -4.47
N VAL A 58 -6.11 13.52 -4.27
CA VAL A 58 -6.25 14.12 -2.92
C VAL A 58 -7.09 13.22 -2.01
N TYR A 59 -8.21 12.71 -2.53
CA TYR A 59 -9.07 11.76 -1.81
C TYR A 59 -8.28 10.52 -1.36
N LEU A 60 -7.52 9.90 -2.25
CA LEU A 60 -6.72 8.71 -1.95
C LEU A 60 -5.56 9.03 -0.98
N GLY A 61 -4.94 10.21 -1.12
CA GLY A 61 -3.91 10.67 -0.20
C GLY A 61 -4.44 10.82 1.23
N ILE A 62 -5.61 11.45 1.40
CA ILE A 62 -6.20 11.67 2.72
C ILE A 62 -6.75 10.37 3.30
N LEU A 63 -7.67 9.70 2.61
CA LEU A 63 -8.31 8.49 3.15
C LEU A 63 -7.35 7.30 3.18
N GLY A 64 -6.64 7.06 2.09
CA GLY A 64 -5.76 5.90 1.94
C GLY A 64 -4.49 6.02 2.77
N SER A 65 -3.90 7.22 2.89
CA SER A 65 -2.66 7.41 3.63
C SER A 65 -2.89 7.98 5.03
N VAL A 66 -3.41 9.21 5.17
CA VAL A 66 -3.48 9.87 6.49
C VAL A 66 -4.36 9.09 7.46
N ILE A 67 -5.60 8.79 7.06
CA ILE A 67 -6.53 8.03 7.91
C ILE A 67 -6.09 6.57 8.05
N GLY A 68 -5.65 5.96 6.96
CA GLY A 68 -5.13 4.58 6.96
C GLY A 68 -3.98 4.39 7.95
N PHE A 69 -2.99 5.27 7.95
CA PHE A 69 -1.87 5.23 8.90
C PHE A 69 -2.31 5.53 10.33
N MET A 70 -3.19 6.52 10.54
CA MET A 70 -3.71 6.83 11.87
C MET A 70 -4.43 5.63 12.49
N LEU A 71 -5.28 4.96 11.71
CA LEU A 71 -5.98 3.75 12.15
C LEU A 71 -5.00 2.59 12.39
N TYR A 72 -4.00 2.42 11.53
CA TYR A 72 -2.96 1.41 11.70
C TYR A 72 -2.21 1.58 13.03
N TYR A 73 -1.78 2.81 13.35
CA TYR A 73 -1.13 3.11 14.63
C TYR A 73 -2.07 2.92 15.82
N TYR A 74 -3.33 3.35 15.70
CA TYR A 74 -4.35 3.12 16.72
C TYR A 74 -4.57 1.62 17.00
N LEU A 75 -4.63 0.79 15.97
CA LEU A 75 -4.80 -0.66 16.11
C LEU A 75 -3.59 -1.32 16.78
N ILE A 76 -2.38 -0.91 16.44
CA ILE A 76 -1.16 -1.39 17.10
C ILE A 76 -1.20 -1.08 18.60
N GLN A 77 -1.59 0.14 18.97
CA GLN A 77 -1.62 0.58 20.36
C GLN A 77 -2.69 -0.14 21.20
N ASN A 78 -3.87 -0.43 20.62
CA ASN A 78 -4.98 -0.99 21.38
C ASN A 78 -5.06 -2.52 21.41
N ILE A 79 -4.61 -3.20 20.35
CA ILE A 79 -4.90 -4.64 20.16
C ILE A 79 -3.63 -5.50 20.35
N GLY A 80 -2.46 -4.87 20.46
CA GLY A 80 -1.18 -5.55 20.64
C GLY A 80 -0.63 -6.18 19.36
N VAL A 81 0.69 -6.17 19.21
CA VAL A 81 1.42 -6.59 17.99
C VAL A 81 1.03 -8.00 17.51
N SER A 82 0.62 -8.90 18.42
CA SER A 82 0.22 -10.28 18.08
C SER A 82 -1.02 -10.41 17.17
N LYS A 83 -1.88 -9.38 17.03
CA LYS A 83 -3.00 -9.42 16.08
C LYS A 83 -2.72 -8.74 14.73
N THR A 84 -1.53 -8.17 14.52
CA THR A 84 -1.18 -7.52 13.25
C THR A 84 -1.16 -8.49 12.07
N ALA A 85 -0.95 -9.79 12.33
CA ALA A 85 -1.14 -10.87 11.37
C ALA A 85 -2.52 -10.86 10.71
N TYR A 86 -3.57 -10.64 11.51
CA TYR A 86 -4.95 -10.60 11.00
C TYR A 86 -5.20 -9.40 10.10
N ILE A 87 -4.50 -8.28 10.29
CA ILE A 87 -4.63 -7.10 9.41
C ILE A 87 -4.31 -7.49 7.97
N THR A 88 -3.25 -8.28 7.77
CA THR A 88 -2.81 -8.70 6.44
C THR A 88 -3.74 -9.71 5.76
N LEU A 89 -4.58 -10.39 6.54
CA LEU A 89 -5.65 -11.27 6.05
C LEU A 89 -6.95 -10.50 5.78
N VAL A 90 -7.25 -9.47 6.59
CA VAL A 90 -8.44 -8.64 6.45
C VAL A 90 -8.35 -7.74 5.22
N THR A 91 -7.19 -7.17 4.92
CA THR A 91 -7.00 -6.25 3.78
C THR A 91 -7.52 -6.80 2.44
N PRO A 92 -7.13 -8.00 1.95
CA PRO A 92 -7.63 -8.52 0.68
C PRO A 92 -9.14 -8.81 0.71
N VAL A 93 -9.68 -9.25 1.85
CA VAL A 93 -11.12 -9.52 2.01
C VAL A 93 -11.91 -8.22 1.94
N THR A 94 -11.49 -7.19 2.67
CA THR A 94 -12.13 -5.88 2.65
C THR A 94 -12.01 -5.23 1.27
N ALA A 95 -10.88 -5.38 0.59
CA ALA A 95 -10.70 -4.89 -0.77
C ALA A 95 -11.68 -5.53 -1.76
N LEU A 96 -11.90 -6.85 -1.67
CA LEU A 96 -12.89 -7.55 -2.49
C LEU A 96 -14.32 -7.08 -2.21
N ILE A 97 -14.70 -6.97 -0.93
CA ILE A 97 -16.04 -6.49 -0.55
C ILE A 97 -16.27 -5.06 -1.06
N LEU A 98 -15.28 -4.18 -0.91
CA LEU A 98 -15.39 -2.81 -1.42
C LEU A 98 -15.43 -2.77 -2.94
N GLY A 99 -14.67 -3.62 -3.63
CA GLY A 99 -14.71 -3.74 -5.09
C GLY A 99 -16.09 -4.20 -5.60
N THR A 100 -16.69 -5.19 -4.97
CA THR A 100 -18.02 -5.66 -5.38
C THR A 100 -19.12 -4.66 -5.05
N VAL A 101 -19.08 -4.02 -3.89
CA VAL A 101 -20.12 -3.07 -3.45
C VAL A 101 -20.03 -1.73 -4.17
N LEU A 102 -18.82 -1.15 -4.29
CA LEU A 102 -18.63 0.18 -4.88
C LEU A 102 -18.43 0.14 -6.38
N ASN A 103 -17.72 -0.86 -6.90
CA ASN A 103 -17.41 -0.99 -8.34
C ASN A 103 -18.40 -1.91 -9.08
N GLN A 104 -19.38 -2.52 -8.38
CA GLN A 104 -20.35 -3.48 -8.95
C GLN A 104 -19.66 -4.62 -9.71
N GLU A 105 -18.44 -4.99 -9.29
CA GLU A 105 -17.68 -6.06 -9.94
C GLU A 105 -18.32 -7.42 -9.67
N SER A 106 -18.68 -8.13 -10.75
CA SER A 106 -19.11 -9.52 -10.66
C SER A 106 -17.92 -10.40 -10.26
N ILE A 107 -18.02 -11.08 -9.11
CA ILE A 107 -17.00 -12.03 -8.66
C ILE A 107 -16.97 -13.21 -9.63
N THR A 108 -16.05 -13.15 -10.59
CA THR A 108 -15.76 -14.25 -11.51
C THR A 108 -14.90 -15.31 -10.80
N MET A 109 -14.96 -16.56 -11.26
CA MET A 109 -14.16 -17.67 -10.73
C MET A 109 -12.67 -17.36 -10.57
N GLY A 110 -12.09 -16.57 -11.49
CA GLY A 110 -10.68 -16.14 -11.41
C GLY A 110 -10.36 -15.26 -10.19
N ILE A 111 -11.27 -14.35 -9.82
CA ILE A 111 -11.13 -13.51 -8.62
C ILE A 111 -11.19 -14.38 -7.37
N GLY A 112 -12.11 -15.36 -7.35
CA GLY A 112 -12.21 -16.33 -6.26
C GLY A 112 -10.94 -17.17 -6.06
N LEU A 113 -10.36 -17.68 -7.15
CA LEU A 113 -9.10 -18.44 -7.10
C LEU A 113 -7.92 -17.57 -6.66
N GLY A 114 -7.83 -16.33 -7.14
CA GLY A 114 -6.81 -15.37 -6.72
C GLY A 114 -6.92 -15.03 -5.23
N ALA A 115 -8.14 -14.75 -4.75
CA ALA A 115 -8.43 -14.50 -3.35
C ALA A 115 -8.04 -15.69 -2.47
N PHE A 116 -8.42 -16.90 -2.89
CA PHE A 116 -8.04 -18.13 -2.21
C PHE A 116 -6.51 -18.27 -2.13
N CYS A 117 -5.80 -18.10 -3.24
CA CYS A 117 -4.34 -18.18 -3.28
C CYS A 117 -3.66 -17.20 -2.31
N ILE A 118 -4.12 -15.94 -2.27
CA ILE A 118 -3.59 -14.91 -1.34
C ILE A 118 -3.84 -15.32 0.11
N LEU A 119 -5.06 -15.78 0.44
CA LEU A 119 -5.41 -16.19 1.79
C LEU A 119 -4.59 -17.40 2.25
N THR A 120 -4.42 -18.41 1.39
CA THR A 120 -3.62 -19.60 1.72
C THR A 120 -2.14 -19.25 1.91
N GLY A 121 -1.59 -18.38 1.06
CA GLY A 121 -0.21 -17.88 1.21
C GLY A 121 0.01 -17.13 2.52
N GLN A 122 -0.92 -16.25 2.89
CA GLN A 122 -0.85 -15.50 4.14
C GLN A 122 -1.04 -16.37 5.38
N ALA A 123 -1.90 -17.39 5.30
CA ALA A 123 -2.09 -18.37 6.36
C ALA A 123 -0.82 -19.21 6.58
N LEU A 124 -0.15 -19.62 5.50
CA LEU A 124 1.09 -20.39 5.58
C LEU A 124 2.25 -19.56 6.16
N HIS A 125 2.34 -18.27 5.79
CA HIS A 125 3.34 -17.37 6.32
C HIS A 125 3.17 -17.10 7.83
N HIS A 126 1.93 -17.05 8.31
CA HIS A 126 1.63 -16.85 9.73
C HIS A 126 1.56 -18.15 10.54
N ALA A 127 1.70 -19.32 9.91
CA ALA A 127 1.71 -20.59 10.63
C ALA A 127 2.92 -20.64 11.58
N PRO A 128 2.74 -21.09 12.84
CA PRO A 128 3.84 -21.21 13.78
C PRO A 128 4.93 -22.13 13.22
N PRO A 129 6.22 -21.82 13.44
CA PRO A 129 7.30 -22.67 12.94
C PRO A 129 7.13 -24.07 13.50
N ILE A 130 7.12 -25.07 12.61
CA ILE A 130 7.03 -26.48 12.96
C ILE A 130 8.23 -26.81 13.84
N ARG A 131 8.00 -26.85 15.16
CA ARG A 131 9.00 -27.25 16.14
C ARG A 131 9.15 -28.76 16.06
N TRP A 132 10.01 -29.21 15.15
CA TRP A 132 10.50 -30.58 15.16
C TRP A 132 11.18 -30.81 16.51
N LYS A 133 10.55 -31.58 17.39
CA LYS A 133 11.26 -32.22 18.51
C LYS A 133 12.08 -33.34 17.88
N ILE A 134 13.38 -33.10 17.72
CA ILE A 134 14.40 -34.15 17.62
C ILE A 134 15.25 -34.02 18.88
#